data_AF-A0A6L6JK35-F1
#
_entry.id   AF-A0A6L6JK35-F1
#
_cell.length_a   1.000
_cell.length_b   1.000
_cell.length_c   1.000
_cell.angle_alpha   90.00
_cell.angle_beta   90.00
_cell.angle_gamma   90.00
#
_symmetry.space_group_name_H-M   'P 1'
#
loop_
_entity.id
_entity.type
_entity.pdbx_description
1 polymer ?
#
loop_
_entity_poly.entity_id
_entity_poly.type
_entity_poly.pdbx_seq_one_letter_code
_entity_poly.pdbx_strand_id
1 'polypeptide(L)' 'MKRIENVVLLKVIGSCELIAAVAMFYFFYEDVPALIGGLILLGLSVNSFYQAHKCYQRQYSPKKNEPNS' A
#
# COMPACT_ATOMS: atom_id res chain seq x y z
N MET A 1 6.93 5.92 17.55
CA MET A 1 6.34 6.99 16.71
C MET A 1 6.83 6.99 15.25
N LYS A 2 8.14 6.85 14.95
CA LYS A 2 8.66 6.76 13.56
C LYS A 2 8.04 5.68 12.64
N ARG A 3 7.48 4.61 13.22
CA ARG A 3 6.86 3.50 12.47
C ARG A 3 5.50 3.86 11.85
N ILE A 4 4.74 4.77 12.49
CA ILE A 4 3.42 5.18 11.98
C ILE A 4 3.58 6.13 10.79
N GLU A 5 4.54 7.07 10.84
CA GLU A 5 4.88 7.90 9.67
C GLU A 5 5.26 7.05 8.46
N ASN A 6 6.08 6.01 8.64
CA ASN A 6 6.48 5.15 7.54
C ASN A 6 5.31 4.36 6.93
N VAL A 7 4.33 3.97 7.76
CA VAL A 7 3.08 3.30 7.33
C VAL A 7 2.18 4.28 6.58
N VAL A 8 2.06 5.52 7.06
CA VAL A 8 1.30 6.58 6.38
C VAL A 8 1.96 6.95 5.06
N LEU A 9 3.28 7.09 5.01
CA LEU A 9 4.03 7.33 3.77
C LEU A 9 3.78 6.22 2.75
N LEU A 10 3.84 4.95 3.19
CA LEU A 10 3.56 3.80 2.32
C LEU A 10 2.12 3.82 1.78
N LYS A 11 1.17 4.21 2.63
CA LYS A 11 -0.25 4.34 2.26
C LYS A 11 -0.48 5.45 1.24
N VAL A 12 0.21 6.58 1.39
CA VAL A 12 0.15 7.73 0.47
C VAL A 12 0.76 7.35 -0.89
N ILE A 13 1.95 6.75 -0.90
CA ILE A 13 2.62 6.31 -2.13
C ILE A 13 1.75 5.30 -2.88
N GLY A 14 1.23 4.28 -2.18
CA GLY A 14 0.33 3.30 -2.79
C GLY A 14 -0.98 3.91 -3.31
N SER A 15 -1.47 4.99 -2.68
CA SER A 15 -2.65 5.72 -3.18
C SER A 15 -2.33 6.53 -4.44
N CYS A 16 -1.14 7.14 -4.51
CA CYS A 16 -0.66 7.82 -5.72
C CYS A 16 -0.43 6.84 -6.87
N GLU A 17 0.13 5.66 -6.61
CA GLU A 17 0.29 4.59 -7.61
C GLU A 17 -1.06 4.05 -8.09
N LEU A 18 -2.05 3.92 -7.20
CA LEU A 18 -3.40 3.51 -7.56
C LEU A 18 -4.06 4.53 -8.49
N ILE A 19 -3.93 5.83 -8.19
CA ILE A 19 -4.43 6.91 -9.03
C ILE A 19 -3.73 6.91 -10.39
N ALA A 20 -2.41 6.70 -10.42
CA ALA A 20 -1.65 6.59 -11.65
C ALA A 20 -2.06 5.37 -12.49
N ALA A 21 -2.30 4.22 -11.85
CA ALA A 21 -2.82 3.02 -12.50
C ALA A 21 -4.21 3.27 -13.09
N VAL A 22 -5.14 3.86 -12.32
CA VAL A 22 -6.48 4.22 -12.80
C VAL A 22 -6.40 5.23 -13.96
N ALA A 23 -5.49 6.20 -13.89
CA ALA A 23 -5.26 7.15 -14.97
C ALA A 23 -4.71 6.46 -16.23
N MET A 24 -3.78 5.52 -16.09
CA MET A 24 -3.29 4.69 -17.21
C MET A 24 -4.43 3.88 -17.85
N PHE A 25 -5.28 3.26 -17.03
CA PHE A 25 -6.47 2.53 -17.52
C PHE A 25 -7.48 3.45 -18.20
N TYR A 26 -7.65 4.70 -17.77
CA TYR A 26 -8.65 5.60 -18.33
C TYR A 26 -8.16 6.31 -19.62
N PHE A 27 -6.92 6.78 -19.63
CA PHE A 27 -6.36 7.52 -20.78
C PHE A 27 -5.73 6.63 -21.85
N PHE A 28 -5.22 5.44 -21.48
CA PHE A 28 -4.48 4.55 -22.39
C PHE A 28 -5.09 3.14 -22.44
N TYR A 29 -6.41 3.03 -22.33
CA TYR A 29 -7.12 1.73 -22.36
C TYR A 29 -6.88 0.93 -23.65
N GLU A 30 -6.63 1.61 -24.77
CA GLU A 30 -6.39 0.95 -26.07
C GLU A 30 -4.98 0.38 -26.20
N ASP A 31 -4.04 0.83 -25.35
CA ASP A 31 -2.65 0.36 -25.32
C ASP A 31 -2.48 -0.79 -24.33
N VAL A 32 -2.38 -2.02 -24.84
CA VAL A 32 -2.09 -3.23 -24.08
C VAL A 32 -0.90 -3.07 -23.11
N PRO A 33 0.22 -2.40 -23.46
CA PRO A 33 1.32 -2.15 -22.52
C PRO A 33 0.91 -1.30 -21.31
N ALA A 34 0.03 -0.31 -21.49
CA ALA A 34 -0.45 0.55 -20.42
C ALA A 34 -1.38 -0.21 -19.46
N LEU A 35 -2.20 -1.12 -19.97
CA LEU A 35 -3.02 -2.03 -19.15
C LEU A 35 -2.15 -2.95 -18.29
N ILE A 36 -1.08 -3.51 -18.87
CA ILE A 36 -0.12 -4.37 -18.14
C ILE A 36 0.61 -3.56 -17.07
N GLY A 37 1.10 -2.37 -17.41
CA GLY A 37 1.74 -1.46 -16.45
C GLY A 37 0.81 -1.06 -15.30
N GLY A 38 -0.46 -0.75 -15.61
CA GLY A 38 -1.50 -0.48 -14.62
C GLY A 38 -1.73 -1.67 -13.70
N LEU A 39 -1.80 -2.89 -14.23
CA LEU A 39 -1.99 -4.12 -13.44
C LEU A 39 -0.81 -4.41 -12.50
N ILE A 40 0.42 -4.18 -12.96
CA ILE A 40 1.64 -4.34 -12.14
C ILE A 40 1.67 -3.31 -11.02
N LEU A 41 1.39 -2.03 -11.33
CA LEU A 41 1.29 -0.96 -10.32
C LEU A 41 0.21 -1.26 -9.29
N LEU A 42 -0.93 -1.79 -9.74
CA LEU A 42 -2.04 -2.17 -8.85
C LEU A 42 -1.61 -3.33 -7.93
N GLY A 43 -0.94 -4.35 -8.46
CA GLY A 43 -0.38 -5.45 -7.65
C GLY A 43 0.66 -4.99 -6.62
N LEU A 44 1.57 -4.09 -7.01
CA LEU A 44 2.57 -3.51 -6.10
C LEU A 44 1.93 -2.65 -5.01
N SER A 45 0.93 -1.82 -5.37
CA SER A 45 0.20 -0.97 -4.43
C SER A 45 -0.53 -1.80 -3.36
N VAL A 46 -1.19 -2.90 -3.75
CA VAL A 46 -1.87 -3.83 -2.83
C VAL A 46 -0.88 -4.50 -1.89
N ASN A 47 0.28 -4.93 -2.40
CA ASN A 47 1.30 -5.60 -1.60
C ASN A 47 1.94 -4.66 -0.56
N SER A 48 2.13 -3.40 -0.94
CA SER A 48 2.59 -2.32 -0.07
C SER A 48 1.55 -2.03 1.03
N PHE A 49 0.28 -1.90 0.67
CA PHE A 49 -0.83 -1.70 1.61
C PHE A 49 -1.00 -2.86 2.59
N TYR A 50 -0.86 -4.11 2.13
CA TYR A 50 -1.02 -5.28 2.99
C TYR A 50 0.07 -5.34 4.07
N GLN A 51 1.32 -5.04 3.73
CA GLN A 51 2.40 -4.95 4.71
C GLN A 51 2.19 -3.81 5.71
N ALA A 52 1.76 -2.65 5.22
CA ALA A 52 1.41 -1.51 6.05
C ALA A 52 0.26 -1.84 7.01
N HIS A 53 -0.78 -2.52 6.53
CA HIS A 53 -1.94 -2.91 7.32
C HIS A 53 -1.59 -3.97 8.39
N LYS A 54 -0.82 -5.00 8.03
CA LYS A 54 -0.34 -6.01 9.00
C LYS A 54 0.56 -5.40 10.07
N CYS A 55 1.46 -4.46 9.70
CA CYS A 55 2.28 -3.73 10.66
C CYS A 55 1.45 -2.82 11.56
N TYR A 56 0.44 -2.15 11.00
CA TYR A 56 -0.50 -1.32 11.76
C TYR A 56 -1.28 -2.16 12.78
N GLN A 57 -1.85 -3.30 12.36
CA GLN A 57 -2.63 -4.18 13.22
C GLN A 57 -1.79 -4.80 14.33
N ARG A 58 -0.53 -5.18 14.06
CA ARG A 58 0.40 -5.65 15.10
C ARG A 58 0.80 -4.57 16.10
N GLN A 59 0.83 -3.30 15.70
CA GLN A 59 1.08 -2.19 16.63
C GLN A 59 -0.15 -1.79 17.44
N TYR A 60 -1.36 -1.93 16.87
CA TYR A 60 -2.62 -1.59 17.56
C TYR A 60 -3.20 -2.74 18.39
N SER A 61 -2.70 -3.96 18.19
CA SER A 61 -2.90 -5.09 19.09
C SER A 61 -1.58 -5.36 19.83
N PRO A 62 -1.16 -4.50 20.78
CA PRO A 62 -0.21 -4.95 21.76
C PRO A 62 -0.91 -6.08 22.51
N LYS A 63 -0.52 -7.34 22.27
CA LYS A 63 -0.74 -8.33 23.33
C LYS A 63 -0.14 -7.70 24.58
N LYS A 64 -0.97 -7.47 25.59
CA LYS A 64 -0.57 -7.15 26.96
C LYS A 64 0.32 -8.28 27.48
N ASN A 65 1.55 -8.37 27.01
CA ASN A 65 2.53 -9.36 27.45
C ASN A 65 3.86 -8.64 27.67
N GLU A 66 3.83 -7.61 28.51
CA GLU A 66 4.94 -7.22 29.37
C GLU A 66 4.29 -6.64 30.62
N PRO A 67 4.15 -7.48 31.65
CA PRO A 67 4.74 -7.10 32.92
C PRO A 67 5.88 -8.06 33.19
N ASN A 68 7.06 -7.48 33.40
CA ASN A 68 8.15 -8.10 34.13
C ASN A 68 7.62 -8.92 35.31
N SER A 69 8.02 -10.19 35.39
CA SER A 69 8.18 -10.88 36.66
C SER A 69 9.38 -11.80 36.59
#